data_AF-A0A0D0BNG1-F1
#
_entry.id   AF-A0A0D0BNG1-F1
#
_cell.length_a   1.000
_cell.length_b   1.000
_cell.length_c   1.000
_cell.angle_alpha   90.00
_cell.angle_beta   90.00
_cell.angle_gamma   90.00
#
_symmetry.space_group_name_H-M   'P 1'
#
loop_
_entity.id
_entity.type
_entity.pdbx_description
1 polymer ?
#
loop_
_entity_poly.entity_id
_entity_poly.type
_entity_poly.pdbx_seq_one_letter_code
_entity_poly.pdbx_strand_id
1 'polypeptide(L)'
;MTDGQTITKEFTETYADSMTVRPGMKMTATVTLYKVVAKDVKWTGKMTVTYAWGGTQTFDVDGTFDSVSCTKQHINLNAVPL
;
A
#
# COMPACT_ATOMS: atom_id res chain seq x y z
N MET A 1 23.08 2.20 -17.06
CA MET A 1 22.04 1.39 -16.42
C MET A 1 22.20 1.62 -14.94
N THR A 2 21.29 2.37 -14.34
CA THR A 2 21.27 2.55 -12.88
C THR A 2 20.70 1.27 -12.30
N ASP A 3 21.46 0.59 -11.45
CA ASP A 3 20.97 -0.59 -10.74
C ASP A 3 19.67 -0.22 -10.02
N GLY A 4 18.61 -1.00 -10.25
CA GLY A 4 17.30 -0.74 -9.67
C GLY A 4 17.38 -0.70 -8.16
N GLN A 5 16.96 0.41 -7.55
CA GLN A 5 16.91 0.54 -6.10
C GLN A 5 15.54 0.07 -5.60
N THR A 6 15.52 -0.92 -4.71
CA THR A 6 14.30 -1.32 -4.01
C THR A 6 14.10 -0.42 -2.80
N ILE A 7 12.94 0.22 -2.70
CA ILE A 7 12.51 0.96 -1.51
C ILE A 7 11.40 0.17 -0.84
N THR A 8 11.66 -0.27 0.40
CA THR A 8 10.65 -0.94 1.22
C THR A 8 10.16 0.03 2.29
N LYS A 9 8.84 0.16 2.41
CA LYS A 9 8.19 0.86 3.52
C LYS A 9 7.30 -0.13 4.26
N GLU A 10 7.71 -0.47 5.48
CA GLU A 10 6.87 -1.26 6.37
C GLU A 10 5.71 -0.39 6.89
N PHE A 11 4.54 -0.98 7.05
CA PHE A 11 3.41 -0.34 7.69
C PHE A 11 2.55 -1.39 8.42
N THR A 12 1.90 -0.94 9.49
CA THR A 12 0.92 -1.74 10.24
C THR A 12 -0.45 -1.10 10.04
N GLU A 13 -1.40 -1.87 9.53
CA GLU A 13 -2.80 -1.43 9.44
C GLU A 13 -3.59 -1.91 10.65
N THR A 14 -4.35 -1.02 11.26
CA THR A 14 -5.19 -1.29 12.42
C THR A 14 -6.66 -1.05 12.10
N TYR A 15 -7.53 -1.91 12.62
CA TYR A 15 -8.98 -1.78 12.56
C TYR A 15 -9.57 -1.91 13.95
N ALA A 16 -10.56 -1.08 14.25
CA ALA A 16 -11.30 -1.12 15.51
C ALA A 16 -12.79 -0.92 15.23
N ASP A 17 -13.61 -1.82 15.77
CA ASP A 17 -15.06 -1.80 15.65
C ASP A 17 -15.68 -2.54 16.84
N SER A 18 -16.97 -2.35 17.06
CA SER A 18 -17.71 -2.96 18.16
C SER A 18 -19.02 -3.57 17.69
N MET A 19 -19.27 -4.82 18.07
CA MET A 19 -20.53 -5.53 17.82
C MET A 19 -21.12 -6.05 19.12
N THR A 20 -22.43 -5.88 19.32
CA THR A 20 -23.14 -6.49 20.45
C THR A 20 -23.56 -7.92 20.11
N VAL A 21 -23.08 -8.89 20.89
CA VAL A 21 -23.48 -10.30 20.78
C VAL A 21 -24.48 -10.62 21.89
N ARG A 22 -25.67 -11.12 21.51
CA ARG A 22 -26.70 -11.50 22.48
C ARG A 22 -26.42 -12.90 23.05
N PRO A 23 -26.94 -13.23 24.24
CA PRO A 23 -26.91 -14.60 24.75
C PRO A 23 -27.49 -15.59 23.73
N GLY A 24 -26.86 -16.75 23.57
CA GLY A 24 -27.27 -17.76 22.59
C GLY A 24 -26.70 -17.58 21.18
N MET A 25 -25.90 -16.53 20.93
CA MET A 25 -25.24 -16.26 19.65
C MET A 25 -23.72 -16.37 19.78
N LYS A 26 -23.03 -16.64 18.67
CA LYS A 26 -21.57 -16.51 18.52
C LYS A 26 -21.23 -15.49 17.43
N MET A 27 -20.13 -14.77 17.62
CA MET A 27 -19.57 -13.86 16.61
C MET A 27 -18.60 -14.62 15.72
N THR A 28 -18.72 -14.43 14.41
CA THR A 28 -17.74 -14.85 13.41
C THR A 28 -17.23 -13.60 12.70
N ALA A 29 -15.91 -13.42 12.68
CA ALA A 29 -15.26 -12.33 11.98
C ALA A 29 -14.45 -12.90 10.82
N THR A 30 -14.63 -12.32 9.63
CA THR A 30 -13.78 -12.61 8.46
C THR A 30 -13.04 -11.34 8.08
N VAL A 31 -11.72 -11.38 8.16
CA VAL A 31 -10.83 -10.27 7.79
C VAL A 31 -10.20 -10.60 6.44
N THR A 32 -10.37 -9.71 5.47
CA THR A 32 -9.80 -9.84 4.13
C THR A 32 -8.90 -8.65 3.83
N LEU A 33 -7.69 -8.94 3.35
CA LEU A 33 -6.76 -7.95 2.80
C LEU A 33 -6.22 -8.51 1.48
N TYR A 34 -6.10 -7.66 0.47
CA TYR A 34 -5.56 -8.06 -0.83
C TYR A 34 -4.17 -7.49 -1.02
N LYS A 35 -3.22 -8.36 -1.37
CA LYS A 35 -1.92 -7.95 -1.90
C LYS A 35 -2.10 -7.56 -3.37
N VAL A 36 -1.73 -6.32 -3.70
CA VAL A 36 -1.72 -5.81 -5.06
C VAL A 36 -0.27 -5.79 -5.55
N VAL A 37 -0.02 -6.41 -6.69
CA VAL A 37 1.31 -6.43 -7.33
C VAL A 37 1.16 -5.80 -8.70
N ALA A 38 1.86 -4.68 -8.92
CA ALA A 38 1.97 -4.06 -10.22
C ALA A 38 3.39 -4.27 -10.74
N LYS A 39 3.52 -4.79 -11.97
CA LYS A 39 4.81 -5.03 -12.62
C LYS A 39 4.93 -4.22 -13.90
N ASP A 40 6.15 -3.85 -14.24
CA ASP A 40 6.51 -3.16 -15.48
C ASP A 40 5.69 -1.86 -15.70
N VAL A 41 5.36 -1.16 -14.60
CA VAL A 41 4.56 0.06 -14.66
C VAL A 41 5.42 1.18 -15.25
N LYS A 42 5.05 1.64 -16.44
CA LYS A 42 5.74 2.75 -17.12
C LYS A 42 5.47 4.07 -16.42
N TRP A 43 6.50 4.90 -16.26
CA TRP A 43 6.38 6.24 -15.71
C TRP A 43 7.27 7.23 -16.48
N THR A 44 6.89 8.50 -16.41
CA THR A 44 7.64 9.65 -16.91
C THR A 44 7.68 10.72 -15.83
N GLY A 45 8.78 11.43 -15.67
CA GLY A 45 8.92 12.49 -14.68
C GLY A 45 10.06 13.45 -14.99
N LYS A 46 10.38 14.29 -14.02
CA LYS A 46 11.45 15.29 -14.13
C LYS A 46 12.47 15.10 -13.02
N MET A 47 13.74 15.04 -13.39
CA MET A 47 14.86 15.01 -12.47
C MET A 47 15.50 16.40 -12.40
N THR A 48 15.53 16.99 -11.21
CA THR A 48 16.19 18.29 -10.98
C THR A 48 17.47 18.09 -10.19
N VAL A 49 18.59 18.54 -10.74
CA VAL A 49 19.91 18.53 -10.12
C VAL A 49 20.22 19.95 -9.64
N THR A 50 20.54 20.09 -8.35
CA THR A 50 20.95 21.35 -7.73
C THR A 50 22.45 21.30 -7.44
N TYR A 51 23.21 22.26 -7.97
CA TYR A 51 24.66 22.31 -7.78
C TYR A 51 25.01 23.00 -6.45
N ALA A 52 26.07 22.51 -5.78
CA ALA A 52 26.51 23.01 -4.47
C ALA A 52 26.83 24.52 -4.45
N TRP A 53 27.24 25.07 -5.60
CA TRP A 53 27.58 26.50 -5.77
C TRP A 53 26.40 27.37 -6.21
N GLY A 54 25.18 26.82 -6.21
CA GLY A 54 23.99 27.45 -6.75
C GLY A 54 23.76 27.11 -8.22
N GLY A 55 22.49 27.16 -8.63
CA GLY A 55 22.03 26.76 -9.97
C GLY A 55 21.32 25.41 -9.99
N THR A 56 20.38 25.27 -10.92
CA THR A 56 19.60 24.04 -11.13
C THR A 56 19.59 23.65 -12.60
N GLN A 57 19.55 22.35 -12.87
CA GLN A 57 19.26 21.79 -14.19
C GLN A 57 18.15 20.76 -14.05
N THR A 58 17.21 20.76 -15.00
CA THR A 58 16.07 19.83 -15.01
C THR A 58 16.09 19.02 -16.29
N PHE A 59 15.92 17.71 -16.15
CA PHE A 59 15.89 16.73 -17.24
C PHE A 59 14.56 15.99 -17.23
N ASP A 60 14.00 15.72 -18.41
CA ASP A 60 12.92 14.75 -18.54
C ASP A 60 13.51 13.34 -18.44
N VAL A 61 12.84 12.48 -17.68
CA VAL A 61 13.25 11.09 -17.43
C VAL A 61 12.06 10.16 -17.54
N ASP A 62 12.30 8.93 -17.95
CA ASP A 62 11.31 7.87 -18.03
C ASP A 62 11.88 6.54 -17.56
N GLY A 63 11.00 5.58 -17.29
CA GLY A 63 11.40 4.24 -16.90
C GLY A 63 10.22 3.34 -16.56
N THR A 64 10.54 2.22 -15.91
CA THR A 64 9.55 1.28 -15.35
C THR A 64 9.80 1.08 -13.86
N PHE A 65 8.74 0.72 -13.13
CA PHE A 65 8.85 0.26 -11.75
C PHE A 65 7.91 -0.91 -11.48
N ASP A 66 8.32 -1.74 -10.53
CA ASP A 66 7.46 -2.73 -9.90
C ASP A 66 7.01 -2.19 -8.54
N SER A 67 5.78 -2.47 -8.14
CA SER A 67 5.28 -2.12 -6.81
C SER A 67 4.46 -3.24 -6.19
N VAL A 68 4.55 -3.33 -4.87
CA VAL A 68 3.69 -4.17 -4.04
C VAL A 68 3.00 -3.26 -3.04
N SER A 69 1.68 -3.33 -2.97
CA SER A 69 0.86 -2.62 -2.00
C SER A 69 -0.21 -3.54 -1.44
N CYS A 70 -0.92 -3.11 -0.39
CA CYS A 70 -2.07 -3.85 0.14
C CYS A 70 -3.29 -2.95 0.14
N THR A 71 -4.48 -3.52 -0.06
CA THR A 71 -5.75 -2.82 0.17
C THR A 71 -5.94 -2.57 1.66
N LYS A 72 -6.84 -1.63 1.99
CA LYS A 72 -7.34 -1.53 3.35
C LYS A 72 -8.00 -2.84 3.80
N GLN A 73 -7.98 -3.08 5.10
CA GLN A 73 -8.70 -4.19 5.73
C GLN A 73 -10.20 -4.09 5.45
N HIS A 74 -10.78 -5.20 4.97
CA HIS A 74 -12.22 -5.37 4.92
C HIS A 74 -12.63 -6.42 5.94
N ILE A 75 -13.45 -6.02 6.91
CA ILE A 75 -13.89 -6.90 7.99
C ILE A 75 -15.39 -7.09 7.89
N ASN A 76 -15.81 -8.35 7.86
CA ASN A 76 -17.20 -8.75 7.90
C ASN A 76 -17.48 -9.43 9.25
N LEU A 77 -18.34 -8.81 10.05
CA LEU A 77 -18.73 -9.29 11.37
C LEU A 77 -20.16 -9.85 11.29
N ASN A 78 -20.32 -11.12 11.67
CA ASN A 78 -21.61 -11.77 11.70
C ASN A 78 -21.87 -12.38 13.08
N ALA A 79 -23.08 -12.19 13.59
CA ALA A 79 -23.58 -12.94 14.75
C ALA A 79 -24.50 -14.03 14.26
N VAL A 80 -24.17 -15.28 14.59
CA VAL A 80 -24.95 -16.46 14.21
C VAL A 80 -25.42 -17.19 15.47
N PRO A 81 -26.56 -17.89 15.43
CA PRO A 81 -26.98 -18.76 16.53
C PRO A 81 -25.90 -19.80 16.86
N LEU A 82 -25.79 -20.17 18.14
CA LEU A 82 -24.83 -21.17 18.60
C LEU A 82 -25.03 -22.51 17.91
#